data_AF-A0A6L7IDJ0-F1
#
_entry.id   AF-A0A6L7IDJ0-F1
#
_cell.length_a   1.000
_cell.length_b   1.000
_cell.length_c   1.000
_cell.angle_alpha   90.00
_cell.angle_beta   90.00
_cell.angle_gamma   90.00
#
_symmetry.space_group_name_H-M   'P 1'
#
loop_
_entity.id
_entity.type
_entity.pdbx_description
1 polymer ?
#
loop_
_entity_poly.entity_id
_entity_poly.type
_entity_poly.pdbx_seq_one_letter_code
_entity_poly.pdbx_strand_id
1 'polypeptide(L)'
;MERELPSINIEGTDFLVDINKVELREKENPVNTISIYEMRDVVDGYAFNYSLQEKNIPNLISNGEETLIKISELVVLDPAGMAEKYKLSLEELKNKTDFDLMVDQTAFNDRIQKGMLPTIDIQGHTFYVDIRMDMLRPKDDFLSKGIVFDEIDHYFSEEANAYIIPYNPKTREFQELDYDSILVFPKDLIAVQFPFQRDLDPIGWNRNGGWNIKEDLKRIGLKSHFEAKTIPWKETFLPQIITENLMVLKEKTIKKKLQNKSVSFSKKEQGSKGRKM
;
A
#
# COMPACT_ATOMS: atom_id res chain seq x y z
N MET A 1 15.54 21.20 27.89
CA MET A 1 16.82 21.13 27.16
C MET A 1 16.66 19.99 26.18
N GLU A 2 16.97 20.22 24.92
CA GLU A 2 17.06 19.11 23.95
C GLU A 2 18.22 18.21 24.36
N ARG A 3 17.97 16.91 24.34
CA ARG A 3 18.97 15.90 24.69
C ARG A 3 20.01 15.81 23.58
N GLU A 4 21.28 15.68 23.94
CA GLU A 4 22.32 15.38 22.95
C GLU A 4 22.10 13.96 22.40
N LEU A 5 22.07 13.83 21.07
CA LEU A 5 21.92 12.53 20.41
C LEU A 5 23.26 11.78 20.42
N PRO A 6 23.26 10.46 20.68
CA PRO A 6 24.47 9.66 20.55
C PRO A 6 24.94 9.66 19.10
N SER A 7 26.27 9.55 18.93
CA SER A 7 26.91 9.48 17.62
C SER A 7 27.61 8.16 17.43
N ILE A 8 27.59 7.66 16.20
CA ILE A 8 28.35 6.50 15.74
C ILE A 8 29.22 6.90 14.55
N ASN A 9 30.40 6.29 14.44
CA ASN A 9 31.28 6.49 13.30
C ASN A 9 31.11 5.34 12.31
N ILE A 10 30.84 5.65 11.05
CA ILE A 10 30.76 4.70 9.95
C ILE A 10 31.77 5.14 8.91
N GLU A 11 32.86 4.38 8.76
CA GLU A 11 33.92 4.62 7.77
C GLU A 11 34.43 6.08 7.79
N GLY A 12 34.67 6.63 8.97
CA GLY A 12 35.17 8.00 9.15
C GLY A 12 34.11 9.10 9.06
N THR A 13 32.84 8.76 8.87
CA THR A 13 31.72 9.70 8.91
C THR A 13 30.91 9.55 10.19
N ASP A 14 30.70 10.65 10.91
CA ASP A 14 29.91 10.65 12.15
C ASP A 14 28.42 10.83 11.85
N PHE A 15 27.60 9.91 12.36
CA PHE A 15 26.15 9.97 12.29
C PHE A 15 25.54 10.09 13.68
N LEU A 16 24.59 11.01 13.83
CA LEU A 16 23.69 11.09 14.99
C LEU A 16 22.58 10.06 14.84
N VAL A 17 22.28 9.34 15.92
CA VAL A 17 21.17 8.37 15.96
C VAL A 17 19.88 9.12 16.35
N ASP A 18 18.96 9.28 15.41
CA ASP A 18 17.69 9.98 15.62
C ASP A 18 16.55 8.96 15.82
N ILE A 19 16.25 8.66 17.09
CA ILE A 19 15.22 7.67 17.46
C ILE A 19 13.80 8.12 17.09
N ASN A 20 13.55 9.43 17.05
CA ASN A 20 12.23 9.95 16.71
C ASN A 20 11.91 9.70 15.24
N LYS A 21 12.89 9.91 14.36
CA LYS A 21 12.76 9.65 12.92
C LYS A 21 13.18 8.24 12.49
N VAL A 22 13.83 7.49 13.38
CA VAL A 22 14.33 6.13 13.12
C VAL A 22 15.33 6.14 11.95
N GLU A 23 16.31 7.03 12.04
CA GLU A 23 17.33 7.25 11.01
C GLU A 23 18.70 7.58 11.62
N LEU A 24 19.74 7.39 10.82
CA LEU A 24 21.07 7.95 11.04
C LEU A 24 21.15 9.28 10.30
N ARG A 25 21.64 10.34 10.94
CA ARG A 25 21.81 11.68 10.34
C ARG A 25 23.26 12.10 10.37
N GLU A 26 23.88 12.38 9.22
CA GLU A 26 25.27 12.83 9.18
C GLU A 26 25.42 14.15 9.96
N LYS A 27 26.42 14.20 10.85
CA LYS A 27 26.63 15.33 11.76
C LYS A 27 27.02 16.61 11.01
N GLU A 28 27.90 16.47 10.03
CA GLU A 28 28.41 17.59 9.21
C GLU A 28 27.50 17.95 8.03
N ASN A 29 26.55 17.06 7.68
CA ASN A 29 25.60 17.26 6.59
C ASN A 29 24.20 16.74 6.96
N PRO A 30 23.40 17.49 7.74
CA PRO A 30 22.14 17.01 8.30
C PRO A 30 21.05 16.61 7.30
N VAL A 31 21.20 16.91 6.01
CA VAL A 31 20.29 16.45 4.95
C VAL A 31 20.63 15.05 4.45
N ASN A 32 21.86 14.57 4.70
CA ASN A 32 22.25 13.20 4.44
C ASN A 32 21.76 12.31 5.58
N THR A 33 20.72 11.53 5.32
CA THR A 33 20.12 10.61 6.28
C THR A 33 20.04 9.20 5.71
N ILE A 34 20.12 8.20 6.60
CA ILE A 34 19.98 6.79 6.27
C ILE A 34 18.86 6.23 7.12
N SER A 35 17.76 5.79 6.49
CA SER A 35 16.66 5.21 7.24
C SER A 35 17.05 3.82 7.76
N ILE A 36 16.78 3.54 9.03
CA ILE A 36 16.98 2.19 9.59
C ILE A 36 16.07 1.18 8.89
N TYR A 37 14.93 1.63 8.37
CA TYR A 37 13.97 0.80 7.64
C TYR A 37 14.44 0.34 6.26
N GLU A 38 15.52 0.92 5.74
CA GLU A 38 16.18 0.48 4.50
C GLU A 38 17.29 -0.56 4.77
N MET A 39 17.57 -0.85 6.04
CA MET A 39 18.58 -1.81 6.45
C MET A 39 17.95 -3.19 6.65
N ARG A 40 18.75 -4.24 6.40
CA ARG A 40 18.35 -5.62 6.67
C ARG A 40 18.51 -5.92 8.16
N ASP A 41 17.46 -6.49 8.75
CA ASP A 41 17.51 -7.04 10.11
C ASP A 41 18.51 -8.20 10.21
N VAL A 42 19.38 -8.13 11.22
CA VAL A 42 20.29 -9.21 11.63
C VAL A 42 20.12 -9.48 13.13
N VAL A 43 20.70 -10.58 13.63
CA VAL A 43 20.43 -11.12 14.98
C VAL A 43 20.55 -10.09 16.12
N ASP A 44 21.45 -9.12 15.97
CA ASP A 44 21.85 -8.15 16.99
C ASP A 44 21.88 -6.70 16.45
N GLY A 45 21.13 -6.43 15.37
CA GLY A 45 21.01 -5.08 14.83
C GLY A 45 20.65 -5.05 13.35
N TYR A 46 21.35 -4.19 12.61
CA TYR A 46 21.04 -3.86 11.23
C TYR A 46 22.28 -3.97 10.35
N ALA A 47 22.09 -4.38 9.09
CA ALA A 47 23.14 -4.41 8.10
C ALA A 47 22.71 -3.80 6.77
N PHE A 48 23.61 -3.07 6.12
CA PHE A 48 23.36 -2.41 4.84
C PHE A 48 24.66 -2.19 4.07
N ASN A 49 24.57 -2.09 2.75
CA ASN A 49 25.69 -1.66 1.92
C ASN A 49 25.84 -0.15 2.06
N TYR A 50 27.06 0.33 2.21
CA TYR A 50 27.38 1.73 2.39
C TYR A 50 28.38 2.19 1.33
N SER A 51 28.05 3.27 0.63
CA SER A 51 28.94 3.93 -0.31
C SER A 51 29.86 4.90 0.40
N LEU A 52 31.18 4.71 0.28
CA LEU A 52 32.17 5.63 0.85
C LEU A 52 32.14 7.01 0.19
N GLN A 53 31.69 7.08 -1.07
CA GLN A 53 31.60 8.32 -1.83
C GLN A 53 30.35 9.13 -1.47
N GLU A 54 29.19 8.45 -1.42
CA GLU A 54 27.90 9.10 -1.15
C GLU A 54 27.64 9.24 0.35
N LYS A 55 28.37 8.50 1.18
CA LYS A 55 28.16 8.38 2.62
C LYS A 55 26.72 7.99 2.96
N ASN A 56 26.15 7.10 2.15
CA ASN A 56 24.77 6.64 2.25
C ASN A 56 24.64 5.22 1.68
N ILE A 57 23.44 4.62 1.80
CA ILE A 57 23.07 3.42 1.05
C ILE A 57 23.13 3.74 -0.45
N PRO A 58 23.88 2.95 -1.24
CA PRO A 58 24.01 3.18 -2.67
C PRO A 58 22.67 2.99 -3.37
N ASN A 59 22.38 3.86 -4.34
CA ASN A 59 21.27 3.69 -5.27
C ASN A 59 21.70 2.82 -6.48
N LEU A 60 20.75 2.45 -7.35
CA LEU A 60 20.99 1.58 -8.51
C LEU A 60 22.01 2.11 -9.54
N ILE A 61 22.33 3.40 -9.49
CA ILE A 61 23.24 4.09 -10.42
C ILE A 61 24.53 4.51 -9.68
N SER A 62 24.63 4.23 -8.38
CA SER A 62 25.83 4.50 -7.60
C SER A 62 27.02 3.75 -8.21
N ASN A 63 28.08 4.50 -8.47
CA ASN A 63 29.37 3.96 -8.88
C ASN A 63 30.34 4.21 -7.75
N GLY A 64 30.99 3.19 -7.22
CA GLY A 64 31.97 3.38 -6.15
C GLY A 64 32.30 2.11 -5.38
N GLU A 65 33.19 2.27 -4.42
CA GLU A 65 33.49 1.23 -3.44
C GLU A 65 32.37 1.18 -2.40
N GLU A 66 31.79 0.00 -2.24
CA GLU A 66 30.77 -0.30 -1.26
C GLU A 66 31.34 -1.23 -0.19
N THR A 67 30.93 -0.99 1.06
CA THR A 67 31.26 -1.86 2.18
C THR A 67 30.01 -2.27 2.93
N LEU A 68 29.98 -3.49 3.45
CA LEU A 68 28.88 -3.97 4.27
C LEU A 68 29.05 -3.48 5.70
N ILE A 69 28.18 -2.57 6.12
CA ILE A 69 28.15 -2.04 7.48
C ILE A 69 27.15 -2.82 8.31
N LYS A 70 27.52 -3.04 9.58
CA LYS A 70 26.65 -3.56 10.61
C LYS A 70 26.63 -2.62 11.79
N ILE A 71 25.43 -2.26 12.26
CA ILE A 71 25.21 -1.44 13.45
C ILE A 71 24.32 -2.20 14.43
N SER A 72 24.43 -1.87 15.71
CA SER A 72 23.59 -2.47 16.75
C SER A 72 22.13 -2.01 16.66
N GLU A 73 21.25 -2.69 17.38
CA GLU A 73 19.87 -2.24 17.60
C GLU A 73 19.80 -0.83 18.23
N LEU A 74 18.71 -0.11 17.97
CA LEU A 74 18.46 1.24 18.47
C LEU A 74 18.37 1.29 20.00
N VAL A 75 17.85 0.23 20.64
CA VAL A 75 17.87 0.08 22.11
C VAL A 75 19.29 0.05 22.68
N VAL A 76 20.29 -0.35 21.89
CA VAL A 76 21.71 -0.35 22.28
C VAL A 76 22.37 0.98 21.91
N LEU A 77 22.12 1.49 20.71
CA LEU A 77 22.72 2.73 20.21
C LEU A 77 22.23 3.95 21.00
N ASP A 78 20.96 3.96 21.38
CA ASP A 78 20.33 5.05 22.09
C ASP A 78 19.25 4.58 23.09
N PRO A 79 19.67 3.94 24.21
CA PRO A 79 18.73 3.42 25.20
C PRO A 79 17.85 4.52 25.80
N ALA A 80 18.40 5.72 26.05
CA ALA A 80 17.61 6.80 26.63
C ALA A 80 16.60 7.40 25.64
N GLY A 81 16.91 7.46 24.34
CA GLY A 81 15.96 7.93 23.32
C GLY A 81 14.84 6.92 23.09
N MET A 82 15.17 5.63 23.10
CA MET A 82 14.16 4.55 23.07
C MET A 82 13.28 4.57 24.31
N ALA A 83 13.85 4.81 25.49
CA ALA A 83 13.10 4.90 26.75
C ALA A 83 12.07 6.02 26.69
N GLU A 84 12.49 7.21 26.23
CA GLU A 84 11.64 8.37 26.06
C GLU A 84 10.52 8.12 25.05
N LYS A 85 10.86 7.62 23.85
CA LYS A 85 9.89 7.36 22.76
C LYS A 85 8.80 6.38 23.18
N TYR A 86 9.17 5.30 23.86
CA TYR A 86 8.25 4.24 24.29
C TYR A 86 7.70 4.42 25.71
N LYS A 87 8.05 5.52 26.40
CA LYS A 87 7.61 5.84 27.77
C LYS A 87 7.95 4.74 28.78
N LEU A 88 9.16 4.21 28.68
CA LEU A 88 9.71 3.19 29.56
C LEU A 88 10.86 3.76 30.38
N SER A 89 11.16 3.15 31.51
CA SER A 89 12.42 3.38 32.23
C SER A 89 13.58 2.62 31.57
N LEU A 90 14.81 3.06 31.83
CA LEU A 90 16.01 2.33 31.39
C LEU A 90 16.09 0.91 31.96
N GLU A 91 15.52 0.67 33.15
CA GLU A 91 15.45 -0.66 33.75
C GLU A 91 14.49 -1.57 32.99
N GLU A 92 13.33 -1.05 32.58
CA GLU A 92 12.35 -1.81 31.79
C GLU A 92 12.84 -2.11 30.37
N LEU A 93 13.76 -1.30 29.83
CA LEU A 93 14.44 -1.59 28.58
C LEU A 93 15.45 -2.72 28.68
N LYS A 94 15.93 -3.07 29.88
CA LYS A 94 16.91 -4.14 30.01
C LYS A 94 16.34 -5.44 29.47
N ASN A 95 17.07 -6.05 28.55
CA ASN A 95 16.70 -7.27 27.82
C ASN A 95 15.52 -7.12 26.83
N LYS A 96 15.12 -5.91 26.49
CA LYS A 96 14.24 -5.67 25.34
C LYS A 96 15.07 -5.45 24.08
N THR A 97 14.55 -5.94 22.98
CA THR A 97 15.07 -5.71 21.62
C THR A 97 14.28 -4.60 20.93
N ASP A 98 14.77 -4.14 19.78
CA ASP A 98 13.98 -3.26 18.93
C ASP A 98 12.66 -3.91 18.51
N PHE A 99 12.67 -5.23 18.27
CA PHE A 99 11.44 -5.95 17.92
C PHE A 99 10.40 -5.87 19.05
N ASP A 100 10.82 -6.05 20.31
CA ASP A 100 9.92 -6.01 21.47
C ASP A 100 9.24 -4.65 21.67
N LEU A 101 9.87 -3.58 21.18
CA LEU A 101 9.44 -2.20 21.37
C LEU A 101 8.68 -1.67 20.15
N MET A 102 9.18 -1.97 18.95
CA MET A 102 8.67 -1.40 17.69
C MET A 102 7.49 -2.19 17.12
N VAL A 103 7.28 -3.44 17.54
CA VAL A 103 6.17 -4.29 17.08
C VAL A 103 5.17 -4.50 18.22
N ASP A 104 3.87 -4.42 17.91
CA ASP A 104 2.81 -4.78 18.85
C ASP A 104 2.91 -6.27 19.20
N GLN A 105 3.47 -6.56 20.37
CA GLN A 105 3.68 -7.93 20.85
C GLN A 105 2.36 -8.65 21.14
N THR A 106 1.28 -7.93 21.44
CA THR A 106 -0.04 -8.54 21.66
C THR A 106 -0.58 -9.04 20.34
N ALA A 107 -0.61 -8.18 19.31
CA ALA A 107 -1.03 -8.56 17.97
C ALA A 107 -0.15 -9.68 17.39
N PHE A 108 1.16 -9.63 17.64
CA PHE A 108 2.10 -10.67 17.19
C PHE A 108 1.79 -12.02 17.82
N ASN A 109 1.58 -12.06 19.13
CA ASN A 109 1.26 -13.30 19.84
C ASN A 109 -0.13 -13.83 19.48
N ASP A 110 -1.14 -12.97 19.30
CA ASP A 110 -2.47 -13.37 18.84
C ASP A 110 -2.38 -14.01 17.45
N ARG A 111 -1.60 -13.41 16.54
CA ARG A 111 -1.42 -13.91 15.18
C ARG A 111 -0.62 -15.22 15.11
N ILE A 112 0.45 -15.34 15.90
CA ILE A 112 1.39 -16.48 15.87
C ILE A 112 0.93 -17.64 16.73
N GLN A 113 0.55 -17.39 17.98
CA GLN A 113 0.25 -18.43 18.97
C GLN A 113 -1.20 -18.87 18.92
N LYS A 114 -2.13 -17.91 18.72
CA LYS A 114 -3.58 -18.19 18.69
C LYS A 114 -4.13 -18.38 17.27
N GLY A 115 -3.33 -18.03 16.25
CA GLY A 115 -3.75 -18.10 14.85
C GLY A 115 -4.85 -17.10 14.48
N MET A 116 -5.00 -16.01 15.24
CA MET A 116 -6.01 -14.99 14.97
C MET A 116 -5.64 -14.21 13.71
N LEU A 117 -6.48 -14.30 12.68
CA LEU A 117 -6.31 -13.50 11.47
C LEU A 117 -6.66 -12.03 11.76
N PRO A 118 -5.94 -11.05 11.18
CA PRO A 118 -6.36 -9.67 11.20
C PRO A 118 -7.74 -9.53 10.55
N THR A 119 -8.44 -8.46 10.90
CA THR A 119 -9.77 -8.17 10.38
C THR A 119 -9.83 -6.80 9.73
N ILE A 120 -10.75 -6.64 8.79
CA ILE A 120 -11.06 -5.34 8.21
C ILE A 120 -12.57 -5.14 8.16
N ASP A 121 -13.04 -3.96 8.55
CA ASP A 121 -14.42 -3.55 8.39
C ASP A 121 -14.60 -2.73 7.11
N ILE A 122 -15.54 -3.16 6.27
CA ILE A 122 -15.95 -2.47 5.05
C ILE A 122 -17.45 -2.20 5.14
N GLN A 123 -17.85 -0.93 5.31
CA GLN A 123 -19.26 -0.53 5.46
C GLN A 123 -20.01 -1.31 6.56
N GLY A 124 -19.35 -1.55 7.69
CA GLY A 124 -19.94 -2.29 8.82
C GLY A 124 -19.97 -3.81 8.64
N HIS A 125 -19.34 -4.35 7.59
CA HIS A 125 -19.14 -5.78 7.42
C HIS A 125 -17.69 -6.15 7.74
N THR A 126 -17.51 -7.06 8.69
CA THR A 126 -16.19 -7.56 9.07
C THR A 126 -15.75 -8.71 8.18
N PHE A 127 -14.51 -8.61 7.70
CA PHE A 127 -13.82 -9.66 6.97
C PHE A 127 -12.56 -10.07 7.72
N TYR A 128 -12.21 -11.36 7.64
CA TYR A 128 -10.87 -11.83 7.97
C TYR A 128 -9.95 -11.58 6.79
N VAL A 129 -8.76 -11.07 7.06
CA VAL A 129 -7.66 -11.02 6.10
C VAL A 129 -7.04 -12.41 6.04
N ASP A 130 -7.38 -13.18 5.00
CA ASP A 130 -6.97 -14.57 4.86
C ASP A 130 -6.03 -14.74 3.67
N ILE A 131 -4.76 -14.40 3.89
CA ILE A 131 -3.71 -14.46 2.85
C ILE A 131 -3.55 -15.87 2.28
N ARG A 132 -3.77 -16.90 3.10
CA ARG A 132 -3.66 -18.30 2.65
C ARG A 132 -4.76 -18.67 1.65
N MET A 133 -5.95 -18.07 1.82
CA MET A 133 -7.09 -18.27 0.93
C MET A 133 -7.18 -17.22 -0.18
N ASP A 134 -6.20 -16.32 -0.27
CA ASP A 134 -6.18 -15.20 -1.22
C ASP A 134 -7.44 -14.32 -1.16
N MET A 135 -7.94 -14.01 0.04
CA MET A 135 -9.17 -13.21 0.14
C MET A 135 -9.37 -12.45 1.45
N LEU A 136 -10.22 -11.44 1.37
CA LEU A 136 -11.02 -10.96 2.50
C LEU A 136 -12.22 -11.89 2.67
N ARG A 137 -12.11 -12.81 3.64
CA ARG A 137 -13.14 -13.82 3.90
C ARG A 137 -14.19 -13.26 4.86
N PRO A 138 -15.49 -13.25 4.51
CA PRO A 138 -16.54 -12.73 5.38
C PRO A 138 -16.53 -13.43 6.73
N LYS A 139 -16.68 -12.67 7.82
CA LYS A 139 -16.70 -13.24 9.17
C LYS A 139 -17.99 -14.00 9.48
N ASP A 140 -19.12 -13.40 9.13
CA ASP A 140 -20.47 -13.86 9.54
C ASP A 140 -21.39 -14.16 8.33
N ASP A 141 -20.87 -14.15 7.11
CA ASP A 141 -21.64 -14.35 5.88
C ASP A 141 -21.03 -15.46 5.00
N PHE A 142 -21.36 -16.71 5.35
CA PHE A 142 -20.83 -17.89 4.67
C PHE A 142 -21.37 -18.12 3.24
N LEU A 143 -22.36 -17.32 2.80
CA LEU A 143 -22.89 -17.37 1.44
C LEU A 143 -22.19 -16.38 0.51
N SER A 144 -21.62 -15.31 1.06
CA SER A 144 -20.79 -14.37 0.30
C SER A 144 -19.50 -15.04 -0.15
N LYS A 145 -19.07 -14.72 -1.37
CA LYS A 145 -17.79 -15.19 -1.92
C LYS A 145 -16.59 -14.48 -1.32
N GLY A 146 -16.81 -13.43 -0.52
CA GLY A 146 -15.74 -12.54 -0.05
C GLY A 146 -15.20 -11.64 -1.16
N ILE A 147 -13.99 -11.15 -0.95
CA ILE A 147 -13.25 -10.35 -1.94
C ILE A 147 -11.93 -11.07 -2.17
N VAL A 148 -11.79 -11.67 -3.35
CA VAL A 148 -10.56 -12.37 -3.75
C VAL A 148 -9.52 -11.34 -4.13
N PHE A 149 -8.31 -11.50 -3.62
CA PHE A 149 -7.25 -10.53 -3.81
C PHE A 149 -6.72 -10.51 -5.24
N ASP A 150 -6.52 -11.68 -5.86
CA ASP A 150 -6.13 -11.78 -7.28
C ASP A 150 -7.15 -11.09 -8.22
N GLU A 151 -8.45 -11.14 -7.89
CA GLU A 151 -9.49 -10.48 -8.69
C GLU A 151 -9.39 -8.94 -8.63
N ILE A 152 -8.85 -8.40 -7.53
CA ILE A 152 -8.72 -6.96 -7.31
C ILE A 152 -7.28 -6.45 -7.45
N ASP A 153 -6.33 -7.28 -7.88
CA ASP A 153 -4.91 -6.90 -7.91
C ASP A 153 -4.66 -5.64 -8.76
N HIS A 154 -5.32 -5.57 -9.92
CA HIS A 154 -5.28 -4.43 -10.84
C HIS A 154 -5.94 -3.15 -10.32
N TYR A 155 -6.64 -3.21 -9.18
CA TYR A 155 -7.20 -2.05 -8.49
C TYR A 155 -6.26 -1.44 -7.45
N PHE A 156 -5.05 -1.97 -7.30
CA PHE A 156 -4.03 -1.34 -6.47
C PHE A 156 -3.55 -0.03 -7.11
N SER A 157 -3.64 1.05 -6.35
CA SER A 157 -3.10 2.35 -6.72
C SER A 157 -1.75 2.55 -6.01
N GLU A 158 -0.67 2.67 -6.79
CA GLU A 158 0.66 3.01 -6.27
C GLU A 158 0.66 4.39 -5.60
N GLU A 159 -0.06 5.36 -6.18
CA GLU A 159 -0.17 6.72 -5.63
C GLU A 159 -0.84 6.72 -4.24
N ALA A 160 -1.93 5.97 -4.09
CA ALA A 160 -2.63 5.86 -2.81
C ALA A 160 -2.00 4.82 -1.85
N ASN A 161 -1.05 4.02 -2.35
CA ASN A 161 -0.53 2.81 -1.71
C ASN A 161 -1.65 1.94 -1.10
N ALA A 162 -2.72 1.72 -1.88
CA ALA A 162 -3.94 1.06 -1.41
C ALA A 162 -4.75 0.47 -2.57
N TYR A 163 -5.51 -0.57 -2.28
CA TYR A 163 -6.62 -0.99 -3.14
C TYR A 163 -7.70 0.08 -3.15
N ILE A 164 -8.27 0.37 -4.33
CA ILE A 164 -9.46 1.21 -4.49
C ILE A 164 -10.47 0.45 -5.35
N ILE A 165 -11.38 -0.27 -4.70
CA ILE A 165 -12.28 -1.19 -5.40
C ILE A 165 -13.74 -0.70 -5.39
N PRO A 166 -14.53 -1.00 -6.43
CA PRO A 166 -15.98 -0.96 -6.36
C PRO A 166 -16.51 -2.04 -5.41
N TYR A 167 -17.35 -1.63 -4.48
CA TYR A 167 -17.96 -2.51 -3.48
C TYR A 167 -19.47 -2.33 -3.47
N ASN A 168 -20.18 -3.45 -3.42
CA ASN A 168 -21.63 -3.49 -3.29
C ASN A 168 -22.00 -3.69 -1.81
N PRO A 169 -22.47 -2.66 -1.10
CA PRO A 169 -22.82 -2.78 0.32
C PRO A 169 -24.05 -3.67 0.57
N LYS A 170 -24.86 -3.96 -0.45
CA LYS A 170 -26.04 -4.83 -0.30
C LYS A 170 -25.65 -6.30 -0.36
N THR A 171 -24.81 -6.68 -1.33
CA THR A 171 -24.33 -8.07 -1.48
C THR A 171 -23.07 -8.37 -0.69
N ARG A 172 -22.39 -7.33 -0.21
CA ARG A 172 -21.15 -7.37 0.56
C ARG A 172 -19.94 -7.86 -0.23
N GLU A 173 -19.99 -7.68 -1.54
CA GLU A 173 -19.02 -8.25 -2.46
C GLU A 173 -18.36 -7.14 -3.29
N PHE A 174 -17.16 -7.44 -3.75
CA PHE A 174 -16.56 -6.74 -4.88
C PHE A 174 -17.44 -6.94 -6.12
N GLN A 175 -17.59 -5.89 -6.93
CA GLN A 175 -18.35 -5.96 -8.17
C GLN A 175 -17.68 -5.12 -9.26
N GLU A 176 -17.13 -5.79 -10.26
CA GLU A 176 -16.49 -5.18 -11.44
C GLU A 176 -17.40 -4.13 -12.11
N LEU A 177 -16.80 -3.01 -12.54
CA LEU A 177 -17.47 -2.00 -13.35
C LEU A 177 -17.25 -2.28 -14.83
N ASP A 178 -18.28 -2.05 -15.65
CA ASP A 178 -18.11 -2.04 -17.11
C ASP A 178 -17.46 -0.72 -17.56
N TYR A 179 -16.14 -0.66 -17.50
CA TYR A 179 -15.36 0.52 -17.85
C TYR A 179 -15.48 0.93 -19.32
N ASP A 180 -15.79 0.00 -20.22
CA ASP A 180 -15.93 0.27 -21.65
C ASP A 180 -17.21 1.05 -21.99
N SER A 181 -18.22 0.97 -21.12
CA SER A 181 -19.55 1.52 -21.41
C SER A 181 -20.11 2.44 -20.32
N ILE A 182 -19.43 2.60 -19.19
CA ILE A 182 -19.89 3.46 -18.09
C ILE A 182 -19.99 4.93 -18.52
N LEU A 183 -21.17 5.53 -18.32
CA LEU A 183 -21.47 6.93 -18.69
C LEU A 183 -21.83 7.82 -17.50
N VAL A 184 -22.06 7.23 -16.33
CA VAL A 184 -22.45 7.90 -15.09
C VAL A 184 -21.87 7.14 -13.91
N PHE A 185 -21.70 7.82 -12.78
CA PHE A 185 -21.28 7.13 -11.55
C PHE A 185 -22.30 6.07 -11.13
N PRO A 186 -21.84 4.90 -10.66
CA PRO A 186 -22.73 3.86 -10.17
C PRO A 186 -23.45 4.35 -8.91
N LYS A 187 -24.74 4.04 -8.79
CA LYS A 187 -25.58 4.45 -7.65
C LYS A 187 -25.65 3.40 -6.55
N ASP A 188 -25.49 2.13 -6.93
CA ASP A 188 -25.56 0.99 -6.02
C ASP A 188 -24.19 0.50 -5.55
N LEU A 189 -23.11 1.04 -6.12
CA LEU A 189 -21.73 0.72 -5.76
C LEU A 189 -21.04 1.94 -5.17
N ILE A 190 -20.14 1.68 -4.23
CA ILE A 190 -19.25 2.68 -3.64
C ILE A 190 -17.80 2.33 -3.92
N ALA A 191 -16.91 3.32 -3.89
CA ALA A 191 -15.48 3.06 -3.89
C ALA A 191 -15.01 2.90 -2.44
N VAL A 192 -14.32 1.79 -2.15
CA VAL A 192 -13.70 1.55 -0.85
C VAL A 192 -12.19 1.42 -1.01
N GLN A 193 -11.47 2.00 -0.06
CA GLN A 193 -10.02 2.04 -0.03
C GLN A 193 -9.48 1.32 1.20
N PHE A 194 -8.53 0.42 1.00
CA PHE A 194 -7.83 -0.28 2.08
C PHE A 194 -6.39 -0.71 1.68
N PRO A 195 -5.50 -0.97 2.64
CA PRO A 195 -4.09 -1.27 2.37
C PRO A 195 -3.87 -2.53 1.52
N PHE A 196 -2.67 -2.67 0.96
CA PHE A 196 -2.23 -3.88 0.29
C PHE A 196 -2.18 -5.08 1.25
N GLN A 197 -2.22 -6.30 0.70
CA GLN A 197 -2.24 -7.56 1.45
C GLN A 197 -1.10 -7.68 2.47
N ARG A 198 0.11 -7.27 2.05
CA ARG A 198 1.31 -7.25 2.91
C ARG A 198 1.14 -6.34 4.12
N ASP A 199 0.41 -5.24 3.99
CA ASP A 199 0.17 -4.32 5.11
C ASP A 199 -0.99 -4.80 6.00
N LEU A 200 -1.94 -5.55 5.44
CA LEU A 200 -3.08 -6.11 6.17
C LEU A 200 -2.70 -7.30 7.07
N ASP A 201 -1.87 -8.22 6.57
CA ASP A 201 -1.33 -9.34 7.35
C ASP A 201 0.13 -9.64 6.93
N PRO A 202 1.12 -8.84 7.39
CA PRO A 202 2.52 -9.03 7.00
C PRO A 202 3.06 -10.39 7.43
N ILE A 203 2.55 -10.97 8.53
CA ILE A 203 2.93 -12.31 8.98
C ILE A 203 2.38 -13.37 8.02
N GLY A 204 1.11 -13.25 7.63
CA GLY A 204 0.48 -14.11 6.63
C GLY A 204 1.19 -14.04 5.30
N TRP A 205 1.52 -12.83 4.85
CA TRP A 205 2.29 -12.57 3.63
C TRP A 205 3.66 -13.25 3.66
N ASN A 206 4.46 -12.98 4.69
CA ASN A 206 5.81 -13.56 4.83
C ASN A 206 5.74 -15.09 4.86
N ARG A 207 4.78 -15.66 5.59
CA ARG A 207 4.59 -17.12 5.63
C ARG A 207 4.22 -17.70 4.26
N ASN A 208 3.32 -17.05 3.52
CA ASN A 208 2.90 -17.50 2.19
C ASN A 208 4.06 -17.42 1.18
N GLY A 209 4.88 -16.38 1.27
CA GLY A 209 6.06 -16.20 0.42
C GLY A 209 7.25 -17.09 0.79
N GLY A 210 7.29 -17.68 1.99
CA GLY A 210 8.43 -18.47 2.51
C GLY A 210 9.54 -17.63 3.17
N TRP A 211 9.20 -16.44 3.65
CA TRP A 211 10.13 -15.44 4.19
C TRP A 211 10.17 -15.54 5.72
N ASN A 212 11.07 -14.79 6.37
CA ASN A 212 11.08 -14.77 7.83
C ASN A 212 9.80 -14.08 8.34
N ILE A 213 9.08 -14.73 9.26
CA ILE A 213 7.79 -14.20 9.77
C ILE A 213 7.92 -12.84 10.47
N LYS A 214 9.12 -12.47 10.94
CA LYS A 214 9.41 -11.18 11.60
C LYS A 214 9.89 -10.10 10.65
N GLU A 215 10.16 -10.44 9.39
CA GLU A 215 10.66 -9.53 8.38
C GLU A 215 9.70 -8.35 8.16
N ASP A 216 10.25 -7.14 8.07
CA ASP A 216 9.56 -5.86 7.90
C ASP A 216 8.54 -5.46 8.99
N LEU A 217 8.30 -6.27 10.02
CA LEU A 217 7.26 -5.97 11.02
C LEU A 217 7.53 -4.65 11.77
N LYS A 218 8.80 -4.29 11.98
CA LYS A 218 9.20 -3.01 12.59
C LYS A 218 8.87 -1.80 11.72
N ARG A 219 8.86 -1.98 10.39
CA ARG A 219 8.60 -0.93 9.39
C ARG A 219 7.11 -0.81 9.08
N ILE A 220 6.45 -1.93 8.77
CA ILE A 220 5.03 -1.97 8.39
C ILE A 220 4.15 -1.71 9.63
N GLY A 221 4.56 -2.26 10.77
CA GLY A 221 3.73 -2.35 11.96
C GLY A 221 2.71 -3.47 11.85
N LEU A 222 2.28 -4.00 12.99
CA LEU A 222 1.28 -5.06 13.05
C LEU A 222 -0.01 -4.54 13.68
N LYS A 223 -1.15 -4.85 13.06
CA LYS A 223 -2.48 -4.47 13.57
C LYS A 223 -3.42 -5.66 13.46
N SER A 224 -4.27 -5.84 14.47
CA SER A 224 -5.30 -6.89 14.46
C SER A 224 -6.58 -6.47 13.74
N HIS A 225 -6.77 -5.17 13.51
CA HIS A 225 -7.99 -4.62 12.95
C HIS A 225 -7.74 -3.38 12.08
N PHE A 226 -8.52 -3.25 11.01
CA PHE A 226 -8.48 -2.17 10.04
C PHE A 226 -9.90 -1.69 9.72
N GLU A 227 -10.02 -0.44 9.29
CA GLU A 227 -11.26 0.12 8.76
C GLU A 227 -11.02 0.62 7.34
N ALA A 228 -11.82 0.16 6.38
CA ALA A 228 -11.76 0.65 5.01
C ALA A 228 -12.40 2.03 4.91
N LYS A 229 -11.79 2.90 4.11
CA LYS A 229 -12.32 4.25 3.84
C LYS A 229 -13.27 4.19 2.66
N THR A 230 -14.43 4.82 2.77
CA THR A 230 -15.28 5.08 1.60
C THR A 230 -14.86 6.39 0.97
N ILE A 231 -14.58 6.37 -0.33
CA ILE A 231 -14.15 7.56 -1.06
C ILE A 231 -15.18 7.93 -2.15
N PRO A 232 -15.39 9.22 -2.43
CA PRO A 232 -16.28 9.63 -3.52
C PRO A 232 -15.75 9.20 -4.89
N TRP A 233 -16.62 8.69 -5.77
CA TRP A 233 -16.24 8.33 -7.15
C TRP A 233 -15.53 9.44 -7.94
N LYS A 234 -15.88 10.70 -7.64
CA LYS A 234 -15.24 11.90 -8.23
C LYS A 234 -13.74 12.06 -7.91
N GLU A 235 -13.25 11.39 -6.88
CA GLU A 235 -11.85 11.40 -6.43
C GLU A 235 -11.07 10.17 -6.94
N THR A 236 -11.71 9.31 -7.75
CA THR A 236 -11.09 8.15 -8.40
C THR A 236 -10.75 8.46 -9.86
N PHE A 237 -10.25 7.48 -10.61
CA PHE A 237 -10.03 7.58 -12.06
C PHE A 237 -11.33 7.52 -12.89
N LEU A 238 -12.46 7.14 -12.28
CA LEU A 238 -13.73 6.94 -12.96
C LEU A 238 -14.29 8.18 -13.72
N PRO A 239 -14.11 9.44 -13.25
CA PRO A 239 -14.55 10.63 -13.98
C PRO A 239 -13.90 10.76 -15.36
N GLN A 240 -12.62 10.36 -15.48
CA GLN A 240 -11.90 10.39 -16.74
C GLN A 240 -12.50 9.38 -17.72
N ILE A 241 -12.71 8.14 -17.28
CA ILE A 241 -13.32 7.07 -18.09
C ILE A 241 -14.71 7.48 -18.59
N ILE A 242 -15.56 8.01 -17.70
CA ILE A 242 -16.90 8.48 -18.07
C ILE A 242 -16.80 9.58 -19.14
N THR A 243 -15.85 10.51 -19.00
CA THR A 243 -15.64 11.59 -19.96
C THR A 243 -15.24 11.04 -21.33
N GLU A 244 -14.28 10.12 -21.37
CA GLU A 244 -13.81 9.46 -22.60
C GLU A 244 -14.94 8.68 -23.29
N ASN A 245 -15.70 7.89 -22.55
CA ASN A 245 -16.83 7.12 -23.07
C ASN A 245 -17.93 8.04 -23.65
N LEU A 246 -18.22 9.16 -22.98
CA LEU A 246 -19.16 10.16 -23.49
C LEU A 246 -18.66 10.83 -24.79
N MET A 247 -17.34 11.04 -24.96
CA MET A 247 -16.77 11.53 -26.22
C MET A 247 -16.92 10.50 -27.33
N VAL A 248 -16.55 9.25 -27.07
CA VAL A 248 -16.71 8.13 -28.02
C VAL A 248 -18.17 7.97 -28.46
N LEU A 249 -19.11 8.07 -27.52
CA LEU A 249 -20.54 7.98 -27.81
C LEU A 249 -21.03 9.14 -28.70
N LYS A 250 -20.56 10.37 -28.43
CA LYS A 250 -20.87 11.55 -29.27
C LYS A 250 -20.36 11.37 -30.69
N GLU A 251 -19.12 10.90 -30.86
CA GLU A 251 -18.54 10.66 -32.19
C GLU A 251 -19.31 9.57 -32.96
N LYS A 252 -19.62 8.43 -32.32
CA LYS A 252 -20.44 7.36 -32.90
C LYS A 252 -21.80 7.90 -33.34
N THR A 253 -22.41 8.76 -32.53
CA THR A 253 -23.71 9.40 -32.84
C THR A 253 -23.61 10.33 -34.04
N ILE A 254 -22.54 11.13 -34.14
CA ILE A 254 -22.30 12.04 -35.28
C ILE A 254 -22.07 11.23 -36.56
N LYS A 255 -21.20 10.20 -36.53
CA LYS A 255 -20.94 9.32 -37.68
C LYS A 255 -22.22 8.63 -38.17
N LYS A 256 -23.06 8.12 -37.26
CA LYS A 256 -24.35 7.51 -37.61
C LYS A 256 -25.33 8.51 -38.24
N LYS A 257 -25.38 9.76 -37.76
CA LYS A 257 -26.20 10.83 -38.37
C LYS A 257 -25.71 11.20 -39.77
N LEU A 258 -24.40 11.26 -40.00
CA LEU A 258 -23.81 11.53 -41.32
C LEU A 258 -24.05 10.40 -42.32
N GLN A 259 -23.91 9.14 -41.88
CA GLN A 259 -24.25 7.96 -42.69
C GLN A 259 -25.75 7.93 -43.04
N ASN A 260 -26.64 8.16 -42.07
CA ASN A 260 -28.07 8.19 -42.35
C ASN A 260 -28.47 9.34 -43.29
N LYS A 261 -27.81 10.51 -43.21
CA LYS A 261 -28.00 11.60 -44.18
C LYS A 261 -27.54 11.18 -45.57
N SER A 262 -26.32 10.64 -45.75
CA SER A 262 -25.82 10.20 -47.06
C SER A 262 -26.68 9.09 -47.72
N VAL A 263 -27.23 8.16 -46.94
CA VAL A 263 -28.19 7.14 -47.42
C VAL A 263 -29.53 7.78 -47.82
N SER A 264 -29.99 8.81 -47.12
CA SER A 264 -31.22 9.53 -47.49
C SER A 264 -31.06 10.41 -48.74
N PHE A 265 -29.87 10.97 -48.98
CA PHE A 265 -29.55 11.73 -50.20
C PHE A 265 -29.45 10.81 -51.42
N SER A 266 -28.78 9.66 -51.31
CA SER A 266 -28.66 8.67 -52.40
C SER A 266 -30.00 8.04 -52.79
N LYS A 267 -30.93 7.81 -51.83
CA LYS A 267 -32.31 7.35 -52.15
C LYS A 267 -33.15 8.41 -52.86
N LYS A 268 -32.94 9.71 -52.59
CA LYS A 268 -33.64 10.79 -53.30
C LYS A 268 -33.15 10.96 -54.74
N GLU A 269 -31.88 10.72 -55.02
CA GLU A 269 -31.33 10.82 -56.39
C GLU A 269 -31.76 9.64 -57.29
N GLN A 270 -31.99 8.45 -56.74
CA GLN A 270 -32.50 7.31 -57.52
C GLN A 270 -34.01 7.41 -57.84
N GLY A 271 -34.77 8.21 -57.08
CA GLY A 271 -36.21 8.39 -57.30
C GLY A 271 -36.61 9.42 -58.37
N SER A 272 -35.67 10.20 -58.92
CA SER A 272 -35.99 11.26 -59.90
C SER A 272 -35.79 10.89 -61.37
N LYS A 273 -35.26 9.69 -61.67
CA LYS A 273 -35.09 9.18 -63.04
C LYS A 273 -36.21 8.20 -63.41
N GLY A 274 -37.44 8.68 -63.56
CA GLY A 274 -38.56 7.80 -63.92
C GLY A 274 -39.88 8.49 -64.27
N ARG A 275 -39.91 9.19 -65.42
CA ARG A 275 -41.00 9.25 -66.43
C ARG A 275 -40.86 10.52 -67.26
N LYS A 276 -40.40 10.38 -68.50
CA LYS A 276 -40.89 11.21 -69.61
C LYS A 276 -41.77 10.30 -70.45
N MET A 277 -43.04 10.67 -70.57
CA MET A 277 -43.94 10.17 -71.61
C MET A 277 -43.50 10.73 -72.95
#